data_AF-A0A444V5V9-F1
#
_entry.id   AF-A0A444V5V9-F1
#
_cell.length_a   1.000
_cell.length_b   1.000
_cell.length_c   1.000
_cell.angle_alpha   90.00
_cell.angle_beta   90.00
_cell.angle_gamma   90.00
#
_symmetry.space_group_name_H-M   'P 1'
#
loop_
_entity.id
_entity.type
_entity.pdbx_description
1 polymer ?
#
loop_
_entity_poly.entity_id
_entity_poly.type
_entity_poly.pdbx_seq_one_letter_code
_entity_poly.pdbx_strand_id
1 'polypeptide(L)'
;MIDCFEVKSFLLSEPLFVCVQGSRLRQEDSPPRIVEHPSDLIVSKGEPATLNCKAEGRPTPTIEWYKDGERVETDKDDPRSHRMLLPSGSLFFLRIVHGRRSKPDEGSYVCVARNYLGEAVSHNASLEVARSRLRQEDSPPRIVEHPSDLIVSKGEPATLNCKAEGRPTPTIEWYKDGERVETDKDDPRSHRMLLPSGSLFFLRIVHGRRSKPDEGSYVCVARNYLGEAVSHNASLEVAMKLGEVSYRDGVGMEWAVFKMFGFLKGQQWVRLQYCRTTLSYMFIHSVMCTQLSGPFGGN
;
A
#
# COMPACT_ATOMS: atom_id res chain seq x y z
N MET A 1 -60.46 -18.90 21.51
CA MET A 1 -61.15 -19.17 22.79
C MET A 1 -62.61 -18.89 22.52
N ILE A 2 -63.49 -19.90 22.65
CA ILE A 2 -64.94 -19.73 22.49
C ILE A 2 -65.47 -19.51 23.89
N ASP A 3 -65.99 -18.32 24.18
CA ASP A 3 -66.68 -18.07 25.45
C ASP A 3 -68.17 -18.30 25.24
N CYS A 4 -68.71 -19.34 25.88
CA CYS A 4 -70.14 -19.60 25.91
C CYS A 4 -70.68 -19.18 27.28
N PHE A 5 -71.74 -18.37 27.29
CA PHE A 5 -72.42 -17.95 28.51
C PHE A 5 -73.84 -18.50 28.53
N GLU A 6 -74.31 -18.90 29.71
CA GLU A 6 -75.64 -19.44 29.93
C GLU A 6 -76.65 -18.27 29.99
N VAL A 7 -77.64 -18.26 29.09
CA VAL A 7 -78.71 -17.26 29.13
C VAL A 7 -79.96 -17.93 29.73
N LYS A 8 -80.32 -17.55 30.96
CA LYS A 8 -81.56 -18.03 31.58
C LYS A 8 -82.76 -17.31 30.99
N SER A 9 -83.55 -18.05 30.22
CA SER A 9 -84.88 -17.67 29.75
C SER A 9 -85.92 -18.08 30.80
N PHE A 10 -86.84 -17.19 31.18
CA PHE A 10 -87.93 -17.49 32.11
C PHE A 10 -89.14 -18.20 31.46
N LEU A 11 -89.02 -18.61 30.19
CA LEU A 11 -90.15 -19.16 29.40
C LEU A 11 -89.86 -20.55 28.80
N LEU A 12 -88.68 -21.15 29.05
CA LEU A 12 -88.32 -22.47 28.53
C LEU A 12 -87.65 -23.33 29.62
N SER A 13 -87.94 -24.64 29.64
CA SER A 13 -87.52 -25.56 30.69
C SER A 13 -86.08 -26.09 30.59
N GLU A 14 -85.30 -25.67 29.58
CA GLU A 14 -83.89 -26.05 29.41
C GLU A 14 -82.99 -24.84 29.08
N PRO A 15 -81.74 -24.79 29.58
CA PRO A 15 -80.83 -23.67 29.35
C PRO A 15 -80.32 -23.64 27.89
N LEU A 16 -80.42 -22.47 27.26
CA LEU A 16 -79.87 -22.22 25.92
C LEU A 16 -78.43 -21.70 26.04
N PHE A 17 -77.48 -22.40 25.41
CA PHE A 17 -76.10 -21.95 25.27
C PHE A 17 -75.95 -21.17 23.97
N VAL A 18 -75.68 -19.87 24.06
CA VAL A 18 -75.33 -19.04 22.91
C VAL A 18 -73.81 -18.92 22.89
N CYS A 19 -73.17 -19.53 21.89
CA CYS A 19 -71.75 -19.37 21.66
C CYS A 19 -71.57 -18.30 20.57
N VAL A 20 -70.95 -17.18 20.92
CA VAL A 20 -70.60 -16.14 19.95
C VAL A 20 -69.18 -16.43 19.48
N GLN A 21 -68.97 -16.58 18.17
CA GLN A 21 -67.60 -16.59 17.64
C GLN A 21 -66.99 -15.21 17.89
N GLY A 22 -66.07 -15.14 18.86
CA GLY A 22 -65.25 -13.97 19.09
C GLY A 22 -64.59 -13.57 17.78
N SER A 23 -65.01 -12.43 17.25
CA SER A 23 -64.34 -11.79 16.11
C SER A 23 -62.87 -11.59 16.48
N ARG A 24 -61.97 -11.97 15.57
CA ARG A 24 -60.53 -11.69 15.64
C ARG A 24 -60.32 -10.28 16.22
N LEU A 25 -59.46 -10.15 17.23
CA LEU A 25 -58.98 -8.86 17.76
C LEU A 25 -58.80 -7.90 16.57
N ARG A 26 -59.62 -6.85 16.49
CA ARG A 26 -59.45 -5.80 15.49
C ARG A 26 -58.10 -5.17 15.77
N GLN A 27 -57.10 -5.52 14.97
CA GLN A 27 -55.80 -4.91 15.08
C GLN A 27 -55.97 -3.49 14.54
N GLU A 28 -56.02 -2.52 15.45
CA GLU A 28 -56.32 -1.14 15.11
C GLU A 28 -55.31 -0.61 14.09
N ASP A 29 -55.84 0.17 13.13
CA ASP A 29 -55.01 0.84 12.15
C ASP A 29 -54.17 1.92 12.86
N SER A 30 -52.95 2.10 12.39
CA SER A 30 -51.96 3.00 12.98
C SER A 30 -51.25 3.81 11.90
N PRO A 31 -50.98 5.10 12.13
CA PRO A 31 -50.26 5.92 11.17
C PRO A 31 -48.83 5.41 10.97
N PRO A 32 -48.16 5.80 9.87
CA PRO A 32 -46.80 5.37 9.60
C PRO A 32 -45.84 5.93 10.66
N ARG A 33 -44.85 5.13 11.04
CA ARG A 33 -43.73 5.52 11.90
C ARG A 33 -42.45 4.95 11.34
N ILE A 34 -41.47 5.80 11.11
CA ILE A 34 -40.13 5.37 10.69
C ILE A 34 -39.41 4.82 11.92
N VAL A 35 -38.92 3.59 11.81
CA VAL A 35 -38.21 2.86 12.89
C VAL A 35 -36.72 2.69 12.59
N GLU A 36 -36.34 2.79 11.32
CA GLU A 36 -34.94 2.86 10.91
C GLU A 36 -34.80 4.07 9.98
N HIS A 37 -34.01 5.05 10.42
CA HIS A 37 -33.70 6.24 9.64
C HIS A 37 -32.41 6.03 8.85
N PRO A 38 -32.28 6.64 7.66
CA PRO A 38 -31.02 6.62 6.94
C PRO A 38 -29.95 7.43 7.67
N SER A 39 -28.70 7.07 7.43
CA SER A 39 -27.52 7.77 7.93
C SER A 39 -26.67 8.26 6.76
N ASP A 40 -25.86 9.28 7.01
CA ASP A 40 -24.87 9.78 6.06
C ASP A 40 -23.97 8.64 5.54
N LEU A 41 -23.68 8.66 4.24
CA LEU A 41 -22.95 7.62 3.55
C LEU A 41 -21.92 8.22 2.58
N ILE A 42 -20.66 7.80 2.74
CA ILE A 42 -19.58 8.13 1.81
C ILE A 42 -19.17 6.85 1.07
N VAL A 43 -19.28 6.85 -0.26
CA VAL A 43 -19.08 5.64 -1.07
C VAL A 43 -18.34 5.93 -2.37
N SER A 44 -17.46 5.02 -2.80
CA SER A 44 -16.70 5.18 -4.04
C SER A 44 -17.58 5.08 -5.28
N LYS A 45 -17.22 5.83 -6.33
CA LYS A 45 -17.87 5.71 -7.65
C LYS A 45 -17.82 4.26 -8.15
N GLY A 46 -18.96 3.76 -8.62
CA GLY A 46 -19.07 2.43 -9.22
C GLY A 46 -19.37 1.32 -8.21
N GLU A 47 -19.16 1.55 -6.92
CA GLU A 47 -19.47 0.58 -5.87
C GLU A 47 -20.98 0.56 -5.56
N PRO A 48 -21.53 -0.58 -5.10
CA PRO A 48 -22.91 -0.64 -4.62
C PRO A 48 -23.07 0.08 -3.28
N ALA A 49 -24.28 0.53 -3.00
CA ALA A 49 -24.61 1.26 -1.77
C ALA A 49 -26.06 1.03 -1.33
N THR A 50 -26.36 1.20 -0.05
CA THR A 50 -27.74 1.15 0.47
C THR A 50 -27.99 2.29 1.44
N LEU A 51 -29.05 3.05 1.22
CA LEU A 51 -29.61 3.95 2.24
C LEU A 51 -30.76 3.22 2.93
N ASN A 52 -30.59 2.95 4.22
CA ASN A 52 -31.57 2.18 4.98
C ASN A 52 -32.79 3.03 5.34
N CYS A 53 -33.97 2.45 5.19
CA CYS A 53 -35.20 3.00 5.73
C CYS A 53 -36.17 1.88 6.02
N LYS A 54 -36.81 1.93 7.19
CA LYS A 54 -37.86 0.99 7.57
C LYS A 54 -38.97 1.75 8.29
N ALA A 55 -40.21 1.49 7.90
CA ALA A 55 -41.39 2.06 8.53
C ALA A 55 -42.39 0.98 8.97
N GLU A 56 -43.07 1.25 10.07
CA GLU A 56 -44.16 0.46 10.60
C GLU A 56 -45.47 1.25 10.47
N GLY A 57 -46.59 0.57 10.36
CA GLY A 57 -47.90 1.18 10.22
C GLY A 57 -48.94 0.14 9.84
N ARG A 58 -50.21 0.45 10.09
CA ARG A 58 -51.34 -0.42 9.75
C ARG A 58 -52.41 0.43 9.08
N PRO A 59 -52.73 0.17 7.80
CA PRO A 59 -52.10 -0.75 6.87
C PRO A 59 -50.61 -0.45 6.64
N THR A 60 -49.86 -1.47 6.19
CA THR A 60 -48.42 -1.37 5.93
C THR A 60 -48.13 -0.18 5.02
N PRO A 61 -47.27 0.77 5.44
CA PRO A 61 -47.04 1.99 4.68
C PRO A 61 -46.21 1.73 3.42
N THR A 62 -46.50 2.47 2.37
CA THR A 62 -45.66 2.54 1.17
C THR A 62 -44.54 3.54 1.38
N ILE A 63 -43.31 3.17 1.02
CA ILE A 63 -42.12 4.02 1.16
C ILE A 63 -41.69 4.54 -0.20
N GLU A 64 -41.44 5.84 -0.29
CA GLU A 64 -40.83 6.52 -1.43
C GLU A 64 -39.62 7.33 -0.97
N TRP A 65 -38.69 7.61 -1.88
CA TRP A 65 -37.49 8.39 -1.59
C TRP A 65 -37.49 9.71 -2.34
N TYR A 66 -36.94 10.73 -1.71
CA TYR A 66 -36.72 12.05 -2.29
C TYR A 66 -35.27 12.44 -2.13
N LYS A 67 -34.70 13.00 -3.19
CA LYS A 67 -33.35 13.53 -3.24
C LYS A 67 -33.43 15.01 -3.57
N ASP A 68 -32.89 15.85 -2.69
CA ASP A 68 -32.87 17.32 -2.86
C ASP A 68 -34.28 17.92 -3.16
N GLY A 69 -35.32 17.28 -2.63
CA GLY A 69 -36.73 17.65 -2.83
C GLY A 69 -37.43 16.99 -4.03
N GLU A 70 -36.71 16.30 -4.91
CA GLU A 70 -37.28 15.61 -6.07
C GLU A 70 -37.47 14.11 -5.81
N ARG A 71 -38.57 13.52 -6.32
CA ARG A 71 -38.83 12.09 -6.15
C ARG A 71 -37.77 11.27 -6.89
N VAL A 72 -37.20 10.29 -6.20
CA VAL A 72 -36.22 9.37 -6.77
C VAL A 72 -36.94 8.30 -7.59
N GLU A 73 -36.64 8.24 -8.88
CA GLU A 73 -37.07 7.14 -9.74
C GLU A 73 -36.28 5.86 -9.44
N THR A 74 -37.00 4.74 -9.35
CA THR A 74 -36.47 3.42 -8.99
C THR A 74 -36.81 2.38 -10.06
N ASP A 75 -36.43 1.13 -9.83
CA ASP A 75 -36.75 -0.04 -10.66
C ASP A 75 -38.26 -0.23 -10.88
N LYS A 76 -39.10 0.31 -9.99
CA LYS A 76 -40.56 0.31 -10.14
C LYS A 76 -41.06 1.28 -11.22
N ASP A 77 -40.30 2.34 -11.49
CA ASP A 77 -40.66 3.39 -12.45
C ASP A 77 -39.99 3.12 -13.81
N ASP A 78 -38.71 2.72 -13.80
CA ASP A 78 -37.95 2.28 -14.98
C ASP A 78 -37.19 0.98 -14.66
N PRO A 79 -37.50 -0.15 -15.33
CA PRO A 79 -36.77 -1.42 -15.15
C PRO A 79 -35.26 -1.35 -15.44
N ARG A 80 -34.78 -0.28 -16.10
CA ARG A 80 -33.36 -0.04 -16.39
C ARG A 80 -32.67 0.81 -15.34
N SER A 81 -33.39 1.30 -14.33
CA SER A 81 -32.83 2.11 -13.26
C SER A 81 -31.75 1.34 -12.50
N HIS A 82 -30.64 2.01 -12.17
CA HIS A 82 -29.60 1.45 -11.29
C HIS A 82 -29.96 1.57 -9.80
N ARG A 83 -31.14 2.11 -9.49
CA ARG A 83 -31.67 2.32 -8.15
C ARG A 83 -32.86 1.40 -7.93
N MET A 84 -32.86 0.67 -6.83
CA MET A 84 -33.88 -0.33 -6.51
C MET A 84 -34.51 -0.03 -5.16
N LEU A 85 -35.84 -0.12 -5.09
CA LEU A 85 -36.55 -0.02 -3.82
C LEU A 85 -36.70 -1.42 -3.21
N LEU A 86 -35.95 -1.70 -2.15
CA LEU A 86 -35.97 -3.00 -1.49
C LEU A 86 -37.29 -3.24 -0.74
N PRO A 87 -37.69 -4.51 -0.49
CA PRO A 87 -38.88 -4.83 0.29
C PRO A 87 -38.90 -4.23 1.71
N SER A 88 -37.74 -3.92 2.28
CA SER A 88 -37.62 -3.23 3.57
C SER A 88 -38.07 -1.77 3.53
N GLY A 89 -38.06 -1.15 2.35
CA GLY A 89 -38.15 0.30 2.17
C GLY A 89 -36.80 0.98 1.89
N SER A 90 -35.69 0.27 2.03
CA SER A 90 -34.35 0.80 1.78
C SER A 90 -34.11 1.08 0.29
N LEU A 91 -33.37 2.15 -0.02
CA LEU A 91 -32.95 2.47 -1.38
C LEU A 91 -31.58 1.85 -1.65
N PHE A 92 -31.54 0.88 -2.57
CA PHE A 92 -30.33 0.21 -3.00
C PHE A 92 -29.83 0.80 -4.32
N PHE A 93 -28.53 1.02 -4.42
CA PHE A 93 -27.86 1.43 -5.65
C PHE A 93 -27.00 0.25 -6.12
N LEU A 94 -27.27 -0.25 -7.32
CA LEU A 94 -26.44 -1.31 -7.93
C LEU A 94 -24.99 -0.84 -8.14
N ARG A 95 -24.83 0.44 -8.49
CA ARG A 95 -23.55 1.15 -8.59
C ARG A 95 -23.77 2.64 -8.41
N ILE A 96 -22.85 3.31 -7.73
CA ILE A 96 -22.90 4.77 -7.57
C ILE A 96 -22.42 5.48 -8.84
N VAL A 97 -23.30 6.30 -9.43
CA VAL A 97 -23.06 7.06 -10.65
C VAL A 97 -22.62 8.49 -10.31
N HIS A 98 -21.39 8.81 -10.68
CA HIS A 98 -20.82 10.15 -10.55
C HIS A 98 -20.05 10.54 -11.82
N GLY A 99 -20.55 11.55 -12.52
CA GLY A 99 -19.95 12.11 -13.73
C GLY A 99 -19.37 13.50 -13.50
N ARG A 100 -18.53 13.97 -14.43
CA ARG A 100 -17.88 15.29 -14.34
C ARG A 100 -18.87 16.47 -14.47
N ARG A 101 -19.96 16.27 -15.23
CA ARG A 101 -21.00 17.28 -15.49
C ARG A 101 -22.34 16.97 -14.80
N SER A 102 -22.54 15.74 -14.33
CA SER A 102 -23.79 15.29 -13.71
C SER A 102 -23.45 14.34 -12.57
N LYS A 103 -24.05 14.56 -11.41
CA LYS A 103 -23.89 13.76 -10.20
C LYS A 103 -25.27 13.24 -9.76
N PRO A 104 -25.85 12.31 -10.52
CA PRO A 104 -27.24 11.94 -10.33
C PRO A 104 -27.50 11.32 -8.96
N ASP A 105 -26.52 10.66 -8.34
CA ASP A 105 -26.70 9.99 -7.05
C ASP A 105 -26.22 10.80 -5.83
N GLU A 106 -25.30 11.77 -6.00
CA GLU A 106 -24.81 12.60 -4.89
C GLU A 106 -25.85 13.64 -4.50
N GLY A 107 -26.22 13.71 -3.22
CA GLY A 107 -27.21 14.66 -2.71
C GLY A 107 -27.79 14.27 -1.35
N SER A 108 -28.86 14.96 -0.99
CA SER A 108 -29.52 14.85 0.31
C SER A 108 -30.80 14.02 0.20
N TYR A 109 -30.89 12.90 0.92
CA TYR A 109 -31.97 11.94 0.82
C TYR A 109 -32.88 11.92 2.05
N VAL A 110 -34.18 11.77 1.80
CA VAL A 110 -35.19 11.43 2.81
C VAL A 110 -36.10 10.32 2.30
N CYS A 111 -36.49 9.40 3.17
CA CYS A 111 -37.56 8.46 2.88
C CYS A 111 -38.88 8.94 3.51
N VAL A 112 -39.96 8.68 2.79
CA VAL A 112 -41.30 9.11 3.15
C VAL A 112 -42.23 7.90 3.14
N ALA A 113 -42.81 7.59 4.30
CA ALA A 113 -43.71 6.47 4.50
C ALA A 113 -45.16 6.96 4.58
N ARG A 114 -46.06 6.41 3.76
CA ARG A 114 -47.47 6.83 3.67
C ARG A 114 -48.44 5.68 3.84
N ASN A 115 -49.52 5.92 4.56
CA ASN A 115 -50.74 5.11 4.50
C ASN A 115 -51.97 6.05 4.57
N TYR A 116 -53.19 5.50 4.63
CA TYR A 116 -54.39 6.34 4.61
C TYR A 116 -54.58 7.21 5.87
N LEU A 117 -53.87 6.90 6.96
CA LEU A 117 -53.92 7.66 8.22
C LEU A 117 -52.92 8.80 8.27
N GLY A 118 -51.89 8.81 7.41
CA GLY A 118 -50.94 9.91 7.36
C GLY A 118 -49.61 9.57 6.70
N GLU A 119 -48.62 10.40 7.03
CA GLU A 119 -47.28 10.40 6.45
C GLU A 119 -46.22 10.57 7.54
N ALA A 120 -45.10 9.87 7.40
CA ALA A 120 -43.92 10.05 8.23
C ALA A 120 -42.69 10.28 7.31
N VAL A 121 -41.87 11.26 7.68
CA VAL A 121 -40.66 11.66 6.93
C VAL A 121 -39.43 11.35 7.77
N SER A 122 -38.38 10.83 7.14
CA SER A 122 -37.15 10.47 7.85
C SER A 122 -36.28 11.67 8.18
N HIS A 123 -35.26 11.42 9.00
CA HIS A 123 -34.10 12.29 9.04
C HIS A 123 -33.45 12.37 7.67
N ASN A 124 -32.75 13.48 7.45
CA ASN A 124 -31.96 13.71 6.26
C ASN A 124 -30.68 12.89 6.31
N ALA A 125 -30.29 12.30 5.18
CA ALA A 125 -29.03 11.59 5.02
C ALA A 125 -28.32 12.04 3.75
N SER A 126 -27.06 12.45 3.87
CA SER A 126 -26.21 12.81 2.75
C SER A 126 -25.58 11.57 2.12
N LEU A 127 -25.63 11.49 0.79
CA LEU A 127 -24.83 10.54 0.02
C LEU A 127 -23.74 11.33 -0.69
N GLU A 128 -22.50 11.14 -0.23
CA GLU A 128 -21.32 11.73 -0.86
C GLU A 128 -20.53 10.66 -1.61
N VAL A 129 -20.08 11.01 -2.80
CA VAL A 129 -19.20 10.12 -3.55
C VAL A 129 -17.78 10.37 -3.10
N ALA A 130 -17.15 9.34 -2.52
CA ALA A 130 -15.74 9.37 -2.18
C ALA A 130 -14.96 9.78 -3.42
N ARG A 131 -14.33 10.95 -3.36
CA ARG A 131 -13.39 11.38 -4.40
C ARG A 131 -12.26 10.37 -4.37
N SER A 132 -12.26 9.43 -5.31
CA SER A 132 -11.14 8.51 -5.49
C SER A 132 -9.88 9.35 -5.53
N ARG A 133 -9.07 9.28 -4.46
CA ARG A 133 -7.73 9.87 -4.46
C ARG A 133 -6.84 9.20 -5.50
N LEU A 134 -7.26 8.04 -6.00
CA LEU A 134 -6.65 7.36 -7.13
C LEU A 134 -7.20 7.99 -8.41
N ARG A 135 -6.38 8.83 -9.03
CA ARG A 135 -6.56 9.14 -10.45
C ARG A 135 -6.36 7.83 -11.21
N GLN A 136 -7.03 7.66 -12.36
CA GLN A 136 -6.87 6.48 -13.21
C GLN A 136 -5.39 6.21 -13.60
N GLU A 137 -4.56 7.23 -13.52
CA GLU A 137 -3.13 7.19 -13.82
C GLU A 137 -2.24 6.85 -12.61
N ASP A 138 -2.78 6.77 -11.40
CA ASP A 138 -1.97 6.51 -10.21
C ASP A 138 -1.57 5.03 -10.16
N SER A 139 -0.32 4.77 -9.80
CA SER A 139 0.27 3.44 -9.76
C SER A 139 1.23 3.28 -8.58
N PRO A 140 1.25 2.10 -7.93
CA PRO A 140 2.17 1.84 -6.83
C PRO A 140 3.64 1.88 -7.31
N PRO A 141 4.61 2.05 -6.41
CA PRO A 141 6.01 2.05 -6.79
C PRO A 141 6.40 0.69 -7.36
N ARG A 142 7.27 0.71 -8.37
CA ARG A 142 7.88 -0.47 -8.96
C ARG A 142 9.35 -0.19 -9.23
N ILE A 143 10.24 -1.01 -8.68
CA ILE A 143 11.66 -0.95 -9.00
C ILE A 143 11.84 -1.44 -10.44
N VAL A 144 12.46 -0.63 -11.28
CA VAL A 144 12.75 -0.94 -12.70
C VAL A 144 14.24 -1.15 -12.96
N GLU A 145 15.09 -0.63 -12.08
CA GLU A 145 16.52 -0.90 -12.07
C GLU A 145 16.92 -1.26 -10.64
N HIS A 146 17.41 -2.48 -10.46
CA HIS A 146 17.87 -3.00 -9.18
C HIS A 146 19.38 -2.78 -9.03
N PRO A 147 19.89 -2.58 -7.81
CA PRO A 147 21.32 -2.55 -7.59
C PRO A 147 21.96 -3.90 -7.88
N SER A 148 23.25 -3.87 -8.15
CA SER A 148 24.08 -5.06 -8.38
C SER A 148 25.30 -5.01 -7.47
N ASP A 149 25.83 -6.18 -7.15
CA ASP A 149 27.03 -6.33 -6.32
C ASP A 149 28.20 -5.52 -6.89
N LEU A 150 28.91 -4.82 -6.02
CA LEU A 150 29.97 -3.89 -6.38
C LEU A 150 31.22 -4.12 -5.53
N ILE A 151 32.37 -4.24 -6.20
CA ILE A 151 33.69 -4.31 -5.56
C ILE A 151 34.48 -3.06 -5.97
N VAL A 152 34.92 -2.26 -5.00
CA VAL A 152 35.57 -0.97 -5.26
C VAL A 152 36.73 -0.72 -4.29
N SER A 153 37.78 -0.03 -4.73
CA SER A 153 38.92 0.23 -3.83
C SER A 153 38.60 1.35 -2.84
N LYS A 154 39.23 1.28 -1.67
CA LYS A 154 39.15 2.36 -0.67
C LYS A 154 39.54 3.71 -1.29
N GLY A 155 38.69 4.72 -1.08
CA GLY A 155 38.91 6.09 -1.52
C GLY A 155 38.44 6.39 -2.94
N GLU A 156 38.07 5.37 -3.73
CA GLU A 156 37.50 5.57 -5.07
C GLU A 156 36.00 5.94 -4.97
N PRO A 157 35.47 6.70 -5.93
CA PRO A 157 34.03 6.94 -6.04
C PRO A 157 33.28 5.69 -6.51
N ALA A 158 32.00 5.58 -6.17
CA ALA A 158 31.17 4.43 -6.53
C ALA A 158 29.69 4.82 -6.65
N THR A 159 28.90 4.02 -7.37
CA THR A 159 27.44 4.21 -7.46
C THR A 159 26.74 2.87 -7.35
N LEU A 160 25.73 2.79 -6.47
CA LEU A 160 24.73 1.74 -6.48
C LEU A 160 23.48 2.25 -7.20
N ASN A 161 23.16 1.65 -8.34
CA ASN A 161 22.04 2.07 -9.15
C ASN A 161 20.71 1.59 -8.55
N CYS A 162 19.73 2.47 -8.56
CA CYS A 162 18.35 2.14 -8.29
C CYS A 162 17.45 3.14 -9.00
N LYS A 163 16.40 2.63 -9.64
CA LYS A 163 15.36 3.43 -10.29
C LYS A 163 13.99 2.83 -10.02
N ALA A 164 13.04 3.69 -9.67
CA ALA A 164 11.66 3.30 -9.46
C ALA A 164 10.70 4.12 -10.32
N GLU A 165 9.63 3.48 -10.75
CA GLU A 165 8.50 4.10 -11.43
C GLU A 165 7.27 4.03 -10.52
N GLY A 166 6.32 4.95 -10.69
CA GLY A 166 5.09 5.00 -9.93
C GLY A 166 4.44 6.36 -10.11
N ARG A 167 3.14 6.44 -9.82
CA ARG A 167 2.38 7.68 -9.89
C ARG A 167 1.54 7.84 -8.63
N PRO A 168 1.80 8.88 -7.82
CA PRO A 168 2.84 9.90 -7.93
C PRO A 168 4.27 9.31 -7.90
N THR A 169 5.22 10.08 -8.45
CA THR A 169 6.65 9.69 -8.51
C THR A 169 7.14 9.23 -7.13
N PRO A 170 7.64 7.99 -7.00
CA PRO A 170 8.08 7.47 -5.71
C PRO A 170 9.31 8.20 -5.18
N THR A 171 9.38 8.34 -3.86
CA THR A 171 10.60 8.75 -3.16
C THR A 171 11.44 7.51 -2.84
N ILE A 172 12.73 7.54 -3.13
CA ILE A 172 13.66 6.42 -2.87
C ILE A 172 14.52 6.72 -1.65
N GLU A 173 14.66 5.73 -0.78
CA GLU A 173 15.59 5.70 0.35
C GLU A 173 16.45 4.44 0.29
N TRP A 174 17.62 4.48 0.91
CA TRP A 174 18.55 3.34 0.96
C TRP A 174 18.70 2.81 2.36
N TYR A 175 18.81 1.49 2.47
CA TYR A 175 19.10 0.79 3.71
C TYR A 175 20.34 -0.06 3.52
N LYS A 176 21.21 -0.03 4.53
CA LYS A 176 22.43 -0.82 4.63
C LYS A 176 22.31 -1.70 5.86
N ASP A 177 22.38 -3.02 5.68
CA ASP A 177 22.30 -4.00 6.77
C ASP A 177 21.06 -3.82 7.67
N GLY A 178 19.96 -3.34 7.07
CA GLY A 178 18.69 -3.04 7.76
C GLY A 178 18.57 -1.62 8.33
N GLU A 179 19.63 -0.82 8.34
CA GLU A 179 19.62 0.56 8.84
C GLU A 179 19.54 1.58 7.71
N ARG A 180 18.78 2.67 7.91
CA ARG A 180 18.65 3.73 6.91
C ARG A 180 20.01 4.41 6.68
N VAL A 181 20.38 4.57 5.41
CA VAL A 181 21.58 5.27 4.99
C VAL A 181 21.31 6.78 5.00
N GLU A 182 22.09 7.51 5.79
CA GLU A 182 22.10 8.98 5.76
C GLU A 182 22.83 9.48 4.51
N THR A 183 22.25 10.45 3.81
CA THR A 183 22.84 11.08 2.62
C THR A 183 23.01 12.59 2.80
N ASP A 184 23.48 13.26 1.76
CA ASP A 184 23.50 14.71 1.58
C ASP A 184 22.21 15.46 1.97
N LYS A 185 21.06 14.79 1.93
CA LYS A 185 19.77 15.35 2.37
C LYS A 185 19.65 15.47 3.89
N ASP A 186 20.32 14.58 4.62
CA ASP A 186 20.30 14.53 6.08
C ASP A 186 21.50 15.30 6.67
N ASP A 187 22.68 15.17 6.05
CA ASP A 187 23.89 15.91 6.39
C ASP A 187 24.61 16.41 5.13
N PRO A 188 24.69 17.74 4.90
CA PRO A 188 25.40 18.33 3.76
C PRO A 188 26.89 17.94 3.66
N ARG A 189 27.50 17.41 4.72
CA ARG A 189 28.89 16.96 4.76
C ARG A 189 29.04 15.45 4.46
N SER A 190 27.93 14.74 4.23
CA SER A 190 27.95 13.32 3.92
C SER A 190 28.75 13.05 2.64
N HIS A 191 29.57 12.00 2.66
CA HIS A 191 30.24 11.51 1.44
C HIS A 191 29.31 10.66 0.56
N ARG A 192 28.05 10.47 0.98
CA ARG A 192 27.02 9.71 0.30
C ARG A 192 25.94 10.66 -0.19
N MET A 193 25.57 10.57 -1.46
CA MET A 193 24.62 11.45 -2.11
C MET A 193 23.49 10.63 -2.74
N LEU A 194 22.25 11.11 -2.59
CA LEU A 194 21.10 10.52 -3.28
C LEU A 194 20.85 11.25 -4.60
N LEU A 195 21.17 10.59 -5.71
CA LEU A 195 21.00 11.18 -7.04
C LEU A 195 19.51 11.32 -7.42
N PRO A 196 19.16 12.24 -8.34
CA PRO A 196 17.78 12.39 -8.83
C PRO A 196 17.18 11.11 -9.45
N SER A 197 18.01 10.20 -9.93
CA SER A 197 17.59 8.87 -10.42
C SER A 197 17.09 7.95 -9.31
N GLY A 198 17.45 8.22 -8.04
CA GLY A 198 17.29 7.32 -6.90
C GLY A 198 18.54 6.52 -6.55
N SER A 199 19.61 6.65 -7.33
CA SER A 199 20.86 5.91 -7.12
C SER A 199 21.69 6.50 -5.99
N LEU A 200 22.38 5.65 -5.23
CA LEU A 200 23.25 6.06 -4.13
C LEU A 200 24.67 6.24 -4.65
N PHE A 201 25.16 7.47 -4.64
CA PHE A 201 26.51 7.83 -5.05
C PHE A 201 27.41 8.02 -3.83
N PHE A 202 28.61 7.45 -3.90
CA PHE A 202 29.67 7.63 -2.92
C PHE A 202 30.76 8.49 -3.54
N LEU A 203 31.04 9.65 -2.94
CA LEU A 203 32.14 10.52 -3.38
C LEU A 203 33.50 9.83 -3.21
N ARG A 204 33.65 9.07 -2.13
CA ARG A 204 34.80 8.21 -1.83
C ARG A 204 34.37 7.07 -0.94
N ILE A 205 34.87 5.88 -1.19
CA ILE A 205 34.55 4.71 -0.37
C ILE A 205 35.39 4.70 0.92
N VAL A 206 34.69 4.59 2.06
CA VAL A 206 35.26 4.61 3.40
C VAL A 206 35.30 3.19 3.98
N HIS A 207 36.52 2.76 4.32
CA HIS A 207 36.80 1.48 4.96
C HIS A 207 37.64 1.66 6.23
N GLY A 208 37.30 0.90 7.28
CA GLY A 208 38.14 0.72 8.47
C GLY A 208 37.37 0.75 9.79
N ARG A 209 37.94 0.10 10.83
CA ARG A 209 37.33 -0.07 12.16
C ARG A 209 37.07 1.22 12.95
N ARG A 210 37.75 2.33 12.61
CA ARG A 210 37.63 3.62 13.30
C ARG A 210 36.64 4.58 12.59
N SER A 211 35.98 4.14 11.54
CA SER A 211 35.01 4.90 10.74
C SER A 211 33.71 4.11 10.60
N LYS A 212 32.60 4.75 10.17
CA LYS A 212 31.39 4.05 9.71
C LYS A 212 31.69 3.48 8.32
N PRO A 213 31.95 2.16 8.18
CA PRO A 213 32.37 1.59 6.91
C PRO A 213 31.22 1.61 5.89
N ASP A 214 31.56 1.72 4.62
CA ASP A 214 30.61 1.61 3.52
C ASP A 214 30.32 0.13 3.15
N GLU A 215 31.17 -0.84 3.52
CA GLU A 215 30.90 -2.26 3.18
C GLU A 215 29.63 -2.78 3.84
N GLY A 216 28.79 -3.46 3.07
CA GLY A 216 27.59 -4.11 3.60
C GLY A 216 26.57 -4.45 2.52
N SER A 217 25.38 -4.80 3.00
CA SER A 217 24.27 -5.27 2.19
C SER A 217 23.27 -4.14 1.97
N TYR A 218 23.06 -3.75 0.72
CA TYR A 218 22.25 -2.59 0.35
C TYR A 218 20.94 -2.97 -0.33
N VAL A 219 19.86 -2.31 0.08
CA VAL A 219 18.57 -2.30 -0.61
C VAL A 219 18.09 -0.87 -0.75
N CYS A 220 17.57 -0.51 -1.93
CA CYS A 220 16.75 0.69 -2.08
C CYS A 220 15.27 0.34 -1.89
N VAL A 221 14.54 1.31 -1.33
CA VAL A 221 13.11 1.23 -1.03
C VAL A 221 12.42 2.44 -1.62
N ALA A 222 11.44 2.21 -2.49
CA ALA A 222 10.66 3.25 -3.16
C ALA A 222 9.25 3.33 -2.57
N ARG A 223 8.81 4.54 -2.19
CA ARG A 223 7.52 4.78 -1.52
C ARG A 223 6.70 5.85 -2.23
N ASN A 224 5.40 5.62 -2.33
CA ASN A 224 4.40 6.67 -2.58
C ASN A 224 3.16 6.37 -1.73
N TYR A 225 2.09 7.17 -1.87
CA TYR A 225 0.90 7.00 -1.03
C TYR A 225 0.12 5.70 -1.31
N LEU A 226 0.41 5.03 -2.42
CA LEU A 226 -0.20 3.76 -2.82
C LEU A 226 0.53 2.53 -2.27
N GLY A 227 1.78 2.67 -1.83
CA GLY A 227 2.53 1.57 -1.25
C GLY A 227 4.04 1.73 -1.33
N GLU A 228 4.71 0.59 -1.26
CA GLU A 228 6.16 0.46 -1.14
C GLU A 228 6.67 -0.67 -2.04
N ALA A 229 7.83 -0.47 -2.66
CA ALA A 229 8.57 -1.51 -3.36
C ALA A 229 10.02 -1.56 -2.88
N VAL A 230 10.50 -2.78 -2.65
CA VAL A 230 11.86 -3.05 -2.18
C VAL A 230 12.64 -3.69 -3.31
N SER A 231 13.87 -3.23 -3.53
CA SER A 231 14.77 -3.77 -4.55
C SER A 231 15.41 -5.09 -4.14
N HIS A 232 16.21 -5.66 -5.05
CA HIS A 232 17.05 -6.79 -4.72
C HIS A 232 18.20 -6.32 -3.84
N ASN A 233 18.73 -7.24 -3.06
CA ASN A 233 19.91 -7.00 -2.27
C ASN A 233 21.16 -6.92 -3.15
N ALA A 234 22.05 -5.99 -2.84
CA ALA A 234 23.36 -5.86 -3.48
C ALA A 234 24.46 -5.72 -2.42
N SER A 235 25.56 -6.45 -2.57
CA SER A 235 26.73 -6.31 -1.69
C SER A 235 27.65 -5.20 -2.18
N LEU A 236 28.16 -4.39 -1.24
CA LEU A 236 29.26 -3.48 -1.48
C LEU A 236 30.49 -4.01 -0.73
N GLU A 237 31.52 -4.39 -1.47
CA GLU A 237 32.78 -4.90 -0.93
C GLU A 237 33.93 -3.96 -1.26
N VAL A 238 34.87 -3.82 -0.33
CA VAL A 238 36.06 -2.99 -0.54
C VAL A 238 37.28 -3.82 -0.88
N ALA A 239 37.83 -3.55 -2.06
CA ALA A 239 39.09 -4.15 -2.49
C ALA A 239 40.24 -3.61 -1.63
N MET A 240 40.97 -4.52 -0.98
CA MET A 240 42.21 -4.18 -0.29
C MET A 240 43.33 -4.01 -1.32
N LYS A 241 43.81 -2.78 -1.48
CA LYS A 241 45.05 -2.51 -2.21
C LYS A 241 46.21 -3.09 -1.40
N LEU A 242 46.92 -4.06 -1.96
CA LEU A 242 48.09 -4.62 -1.29
C LEU A 242 49.26 -3.65 -1.35
N GLY A 243 49.88 -3.46 -0.20
CA GLY A 243 51.07 -2.63 -0.06
C GLY A 243 52.28 -3.27 -0.74
N GLU A 244 53.16 -2.40 -1.23
CA GLU A 244 54.51 -2.74 -1.66
C GLU A 244 55.35 -3.06 -0.42
N VAL A 245 55.94 -4.26 -0.36
CA VAL A 245 56.86 -4.63 0.72
C VAL A 245 58.28 -4.46 0.17
N SER A 246 58.98 -3.41 0.59
CA SER A 246 60.42 -3.27 0.32
C SER A 246 61.21 -3.96 1.42
N TYR A 247 62.19 -4.77 1.03
CA TYR A 247 63.12 -5.42 1.96
C TYR A 247 64.49 -4.75 1.78
N ARG A 248 65.05 -4.25 2.88
CA ARG A 248 66.40 -3.65 2.88
C ARG A 248 67.33 -4.66 3.50
N ASP A 249 68.08 -5.40 2.67
CA ASP A 249 69.11 -6.30 3.17
C ASP A 249 70.37 -5.48 3.53
N GLY A 250 71.04 -5.82 4.63
CA GLY A 250 72.16 -5.07 5.23
C GLY A 250 73.43 -4.99 4.37
N VAL A 251 73.40 -5.46 3.12
CA VAL A 251 74.52 -5.44 2.17
C VAL A 251 74.01 -5.04 0.78
N GLY A 252 73.74 -3.75 0.59
CA GLY A 252 73.80 -3.07 -0.72
C GLY A 252 73.00 -3.61 -1.90
N MET A 253 71.89 -4.35 -1.70
CA MET A 253 70.93 -4.68 -2.77
C MET A 253 69.49 -4.42 -2.29
N GLU A 254 68.70 -3.67 -3.07
CA GLU A 254 67.26 -3.48 -2.84
C GLU A 254 66.48 -4.60 -3.55
N TRP A 255 65.65 -5.32 -2.80
CA TRP A 255 64.74 -6.34 -3.32
C TRP A 255 63.33 -5.80 -3.12
N ALA A 256 62.53 -5.75 -4.18
CA ALA A 256 61.10 -5.43 -4.10
C ALA A 256 60.27 -6.70 -4.34
N VAL A 257 59.43 -7.08 -3.38
CA VAL A 257 58.51 -8.21 -3.52
C VAL A 257 57.10 -7.66 -3.69
N PHE A 258 56.49 -7.87 -4.86
CA PHE A 258 55.12 -7.48 -5.12
C PHE A 258 54.19 -8.67 -4.86
N LYS A 259 53.35 -8.57 -3.81
CA LYS A 259 52.23 -9.49 -3.60
C LYS A 259 50.97 -8.88 -4.20
N MET A 260 50.52 -9.36 -5.36
CA MET A 260 49.19 -9.03 -5.88
C MET A 260 48.21 -10.15 -5.52
N PHE A 261 47.08 -9.83 -4.92
CA PHE A 261 45.96 -10.75 -4.76
C PHE A 261 44.83 -10.20 -5.63
N GLY A 262 44.29 -11.05 -6.50
CA GLY A 262 43.14 -10.74 -7.33
C GLY A 262 41.92 -11.49 -6.83
N PHE A 263 40.77 -10.83 -6.82
CA PHE A 263 39.48 -11.47 -6.55
C PHE A 263 38.74 -11.64 -7.88
N LEU A 264 38.50 -12.88 -8.27
CA LEU A 264 37.52 -13.24 -9.29
C LEU A 264 36.47 -14.11 -8.60
N LYS A 265 35.22 -13.61 -8.52
CA LYS A 265 34.00 -14.34 -8.12
C LYS A 265 34.26 -15.47 -7.10
N GLY A 266 34.51 -15.12 -5.84
CA GLY A 266 34.56 -16.10 -4.75
C GLY A 266 35.79 -17.03 -4.72
N GLN A 267 36.79 -16.84 -5.59
CA GLN A 267 38.09 -17.50 -5.46
C GLN A 267 39.22 -16.50 -5.27
N GLN A 268 40.00 -16.73 -4.21
CA GLN A 268 41.21 -15.96 -3.89
C GLN A 268 42.38 -16.49 -4.72
N TRP A 269 42.92 -15.69 -5.62
CA TRP A 269 44.13 -16.03 -6.38
C TRP A 269 45.25 -15.06 -6.00
N VAL A 270 46.43 -15.60 -5.69
CA VAL A 270 47.64 -14.79 -5.42
C VAL A 270 48.53 -14.83 -6.65
N ARG A 271 48.82 -13.66 -7.21
CA ARG A 271 49.87 -13.49 -8.23
C ARG A 271 51.10 -12.90 -7.54
N LEU A 272 52.10 -13.74 -7.31
CA LEU A 272 53.39 -13.29 -6.78
C LEU A 272 54.27 -12.88 -7.96
N GLN A 273 54.70 -11.62 -7.98
CA GLN A 273 55.66 -11.13 -8.97
C GLN A 273 56.96 -10.75 -8.25
N TYR A 274 58.02 -11.48 -8.57
CA TYR A 274 59.37 -11.22 -8.06
C TYR A 274 60.10 -10.40 -9.10
N CYS A 275 60.53 -9.18 -8.75
CA CYS A 275 61.38 -8.37 -9.62
C CYS A 275 62.70 -8.08 -8.90
N ARG A 276 63.81 -8.43 -9.56
CA ARG A 276 65.16 -8.16 -9.06
C ARG A 276 65.70 -6.91 -9.76
N THR A 277 66.08 -5.91 -8.98
CA THR A 277 66.81 -4.72 -9.45
C THR A 277 68.25 -4.80 -8.99
N THR A 278 69.19 -4.98 -9.92
CA THR A 278 70.62 -4.81 -9.61
C THR A 278 70.97 -3.33 -9.71
N LEU A 279 71.16 -2.68 -8.56
CA LEU A 279 71.74 -1.35 -8.48
C LEU A 279 73.26 -1.50 -8.37
N SER A 280 73.97 -1.20 -9.46
CA SER A 280 75.37 -0.77 -9.39
C SER A 280 75.37 0.74 -9.66
N TYR A 281 76.19 1.48 -8.91
CA TYR A 281 76.19 2.94 -8.85
C TYR A 281 75.85 3.60 -10.20
N MET A 282 74.69 4.26 -10.22
CA MET A 282 74.17 5.21 -11.22
C MET A 282 73.38 4.74 -12.46
N PHE A 283 73.12 3.46 -12.75
CA PHE A 283 72.16 3.13 -13.85
C PHE A 283 71.33 1.85 -13.58
N ILE A 284 70.01 1.92 -13.80
CA ILE A 284 69.11 0.75 -13.84
C ILE A 284 69.36 0.02 -15.17
N HIS A 285 70.10 -1.08 -15.16
CA HIS A 285 70.48 -1.79 -16.40
C HIS A 285 69.41 -2.77 -16.92
N SER A 286 68.61 -3.40 -16.05
CA SER A 286 67.48 -4.24 -16.46
C SER A 286 66.57 -4.59 -15.28
N VAL A 287 65.28 -4.75 -15.56
CA VAL A 287 64.31 -5.34 -14.64
C VAL A 287 64.02 -6.75 -15.15
N MET A 288 64.45 -7.78 -14.41
CA MET A 288 64.02 -9.15 -14.67
C MET A 288 62.91 -9.50 -13.70
N CYS A 289 61.70 -9.71 -14.22
CA CYS A 289 60.58 -10.21 -13.43
C CYS A 289 60.30 -11.67 -13.80
N THR A 290 60.24 -12.53 -12.79
CA THR A 290 59.84 -13.93 -12.96
C THR A 290 58.40 -14.10 -12.47
N GLN A 291 57.59 -14.77 -13.29
CA GLN A 291 56.17 -15.01 -12.99
C GLN A 291 56.00 -16.40 -12.40
N LEU A 292 55.36 -16.48 -11.24
CA LEU A 292 54.86 -17.73 -10.68
C LEU A 292 53.35 -17.57 -10.46
N SER A 293 52.58 -18.42 -11.15
CA SER A 293 51.14 -18.56 -10.97
C SER A 293 50.87 -19.97 -10.43
N GLY A 294 50.17 -20.08 -9.30
CA GLY A 294 49.71 -21.36 -8.80
C GLY A 294 48.36 -21.22 -8.08
N PRO A 295 47.46 -22.20 -8.19
CA PRO A 295 46.27 -22.25 -7.35
C PRO A 295 46.66 -22.49 -5.88
N PHE A 296 45.87 -21.95 -4.95
CA PHE A 296 45.99 -22.34 -3.54
C PHE A 296 45.50 -23.81 -3.41
N GLY A 297 46.44 -24.75 -3.45
CA GLY A 297 46.26 -26.09 -2.89
C GLY A 297 46.44 -26.00 -1.38
N GLY A 298 45.45 -26.51 -0.64
CA GLY A 298 45.26 -26.23 0.78
C GLY A 298 46.34 -26.74 1.74
N ASN A 299 46.20 -26.26 2.97
CA ASN A 299 46.28 -27.02 4.22
C ASN A 299 45.35 -26.36 5.22
#